data_AF-A0A348TXM1-F1
#
_entry.id   AF-A0A348TXM1-F1
#
_cell.length_a   1.000
_cell.length_b   1.000
_cell.length_c   1.000
_cell.angle_alpha   90.00
_cell.angle_beta   90.00
_cell.angle_gamma   90.00
#
_symmetry.space_group_name_H-M   'P 1'
#
loop_
_entity.id
_entity.type
_entity.pdbx_description
1 polymer ?
#
loop_
_entity_poly.entity_id
_entity_poly.type
_entity_poly.pdbx_seq_one_letter_code
_entity_poly.pdbx_strand_id
1 'polypeptide(L)'
;YLAKTDRIKVGVTRGTQRPYRWMDQGAAEAAVLLELPNRYLAGEAEVALKEYFTDKTSWQAMLRNDPCSDALEDAWHRALEVLPQSLKQYAVDGPEVWSMNYPIAEQLLKIKSLSFKEKGDTFSGKLLGIRGQYLMLENGVFNVRAHHGHRVDLEIR
;
A
#
# COMPACT_ATOMS: atom_id res chain seq x y z
N TYR A 1 3.32 -11.38 0.66
CA TYR A 1 4.33 -10.36 1.03
C TYR A 1 3.82 -9.60 2.25
N LEU A 2 4.72 -8.94 2.96
CA LEU A 2 4.37 -7.96 3.97
C LEU A 2 4.62 -6.56 3.40
N ALA A 3 3.76 -5.61 3.73
CA ALA A 3 3.90 -4.21 3.34
C ALA A 3 3.66 -3.31 4.54
N LYS A 4 4.57 -2.37 4.78
CA LYS A 4 4.52 -1.39 5.86
C LYS A 4 3.97 -0.07 5.33
N THR A 5 2.75 0.27 5.73
CA THR A 5 2.11 1.58 5.48
C THR A 5 2.12 2.40 6.77
N ASP A 6 0.96 2.76 7.29
CA ASP A 6 0.72 3.14 8.69
C ASP A 6 0.89 1.97 9.68
N ARG A 7 0.86 0.74 9.16
CA ARG A 7 0.99 -0.54 9.89
C ARG A 7 1.56 -1.59 8.95
N ILE A 8 2.03 -2.72 9.50
CA ILE A 8 2.44 -3.87 8.69
C ILE A 8 1.21 -4.71 8.37
N LYS A 9 1.06 -5.04 7.08
CA LYS A 9 -0.04 -5.86 6.58
C LYS A 9 0.43 -6.97 5.66
N VAL A 10 -0.39 -8.01 5.56
CA VAL A 10 -0.22 -9.08 4.58
C VAL A 10 -0.93 -8.73 3.26
N GLY A 11 -0.33 -9.11 2.14
CA GLY A 11 -1.00 -9.02 0.85
C GLY A 11 -0.48 -10.01 -0.18
N VAL A 12 -1.29 -10.19 -1.23
CA VAL A 12 -1.02 -11.04 -2.39
C VAL A 12 -0.93 -10.21 -3.66
N THR A 13 -0.02 -10.59 -4.56
CA THR A 13 0.17 -9.98 -5.87
C THR A 13 0.85 -10.96 -6.81
N ARG A 14 0.78 -10.71 -8.12
CA ARG A 14 1.59 -11.43 -9.10
C ARG A 14 3.04 -10.95 -8.99
N GLY A 15 4.02 -11.85 -9.12
CA GLY A 15 5.45 -11.51 -9.01
C GLY A 15 5.88 -10.34 -9.90
N THR A 16 5.36 -10.30 -11.13
CA THR A 16 5.62 -9.23 -12.11
C THR A 16 5.01 -7.88 -11.75
N GLN A 17 4.13 -7.84 -10.75
CA GLN A 17 3.38 -6.66 -10.32
C GLN A 17 3.77 -6.20 -8.89
N ARG A 18 4.85 -6.76 -8.31
CA ARG A 18 5.28 -6.45 -6.94
C ARG A 18 5.45 -4.94 -6.71
N PRO A 19 6.29 -4.21 -7.47
CA PRO A 19 6.54 -2.79 -7.18
C PRO A 19 5.28 -1.94 -7.36
N TYR A 20 4.55 -2.16 -8.46
CA TYR A 20 3.30 -1.46 -8.75
C TYR A 20 2.27 -1.67 -7.64
N ARG A 21 2.11 -2.90 -7.14
CA ARG A 21 1.14 -3.20 -6.08
C ARG A 21 1.52 -2.58 -4.74
N TRP A 22 2.80 -2.55 -4.40
CA TRP A 22 3.28 -1.93 -3.16
C TRP A 22 3.14 -0.40 -3.21
N MET A 23 3.52 0.20 -4.34
CA MET A 23 3.34 1.63 -4.58
C MET A 23 1.86 2.03 -4.58
N ASP A 24 0.97 1.26 -5.23
CA ASP A 24 -0.49 1.47 -5.21
C ASP A 24 -1.07 1.48 -3.79
N GLN A 25 -0.44 0.76 -2.87
CA GLN A 25 -0.85 0.66 -1.48
C GLN A 25 -0.22 1.74 -0.59
N GLY A 26 0.71 2.55 -1.14
CA GLY A 26 1.44 3.58 -0.42
C GLY A 26 2.39 3.03 0.65
N ALA A 27 2.87 1.81 0.46
CA ALA A 27 3.83 1.16 1.34
C ALA A 27 5.14 1.96 1.36
N ALA A 28 5.68 2.22 2.55
CA ALA A 28 7.02 2.79 2.74
C ALA A 28 8.09 1.70 2.63
N GLU A 29 7.78 0.49 3.13
CA GLU A 29 8.63 -0.69 3.01
C GLU A 29 7.79 -1.89 2.60
N ALA A 30 8.36 -2.82 1.86
CA ALA A 30 7.72 -4.10 1.56
C ALA A 30 8.76 -5.21 1.44
N ALA A 31 8.37 -6.43 1.77
CA ALA A 31 9.22 -7.61 1.68
C ALA A 31 8.42 -8.82 1.19
N VAL A 32 8.99 -9.56 0.26
CA VAL A 32 8.42 -10.84 -0.17
C VAL A 32 8.56 -11.85 0.96
N LEU A 33 7.51 -12.60 1.24
CA LEU A 33 7.52 -13.66 2.27
C LEU A 33 7.51 -15.04 1.63
N LEU A 34 6.58 -15.25 0.68
CA LEU A 34 6.40 -16.51 -0.04
C LEU A 34 6.33 -16.25 -1.55
N GLU A 35 6.86 -17.17 -2.34
CA GLU A 35 6.62 -17.28 -3.78
C GLU A 35 5.86 -18.58 -4.07
N LEU A 36 4.61 -18.43 -4.54
CA LEU A 36 3.65 -19.53 -4.61
C LEU A 36 3.26 -19.82 -6.06
N PRO A 37 3.09 -21.10 -6.45
CA PRO A 37 2.84 -21.47 -7.83
C PRO A 37 1.43 -21.10 -8.32
N ASN A 38 0.49 -20.82 -7.42
CA ASN A 38 -0.89 -20.49 -7.78
C ASN A 38 -1.58 -19.61 -6.73
N ARG A 39 -2.73 -19.05 -7.12
CA ARG A 39 -3.52 -18.14 -6.27
C ARG A 39 -4.20 -18.85 -5.11
N TYR A 40 -4.48 -20.14 -5.23
CA TYR A 40 -5.11 -20.93 -4.17
C TYR A 40 -4.20 -20.97 -2.93
N LEU A 41 -2.95 -21.40 -3.08
CA LEU A 41 -1.97 -21.43 -1.99
C LEU A 41 -1.68 -20.02 -1.45
N ALA A 42 -1.67 -19.00 -2.31
CA ALA A 42 -1.53 -17.61 -1.88
C ALA A 42 -2.70 -17.15 -1.01
N GLY A 43 -3.93 -17.59 -1.32
CA GLY A 43 -5.10 -17.34 -0.49
C GLY A 43 -5.02 -18.05 0.86
N GLU A 44 -4.58 -19.31 0.89
CA GLU A 44 -4.36 -20.04 2.15
C GLU A 44 -3.32 -19.35 3.04
N ALA A 45 -2.20 -18.93 2.47
CA ALA A 45 -1.18 -18.17 3.19
C ALA A 45 -1.71 -16.82 3.71
N GLU A 46 -2.47 -16.09 2.89
CA GLU A 46 -3.07 -14.82 3.29
C GLU A 46 -4.05 -15.02 4.46
N VAL A 47 -4.91 -16.05 4.41
CA VAL A 47 -5.85 -16.37 5.49
C VAL A 47 -5.11 -16.74 6.78
N ALA A 48 -4.09 -17.60 6.71
CA ALA A 48 -3.31 -17.98 7.88
C ALA A 48 -2.62 -16.78 8.55
N LEU A 49 -2.19 -15.80 7.75
CA LEU A 49 -1.50 -14.60 8.25
C LEU A 49 -2.45 -13.49 8.71
N LYS A 50 -3.72 -13.49 8.28
CA LYS A 50 -4.72 -12.49 8.67
C LYS A 50 -5.04 -12.47 10.16
N GLU A 51 -4.79 -13.57 10.87
CA GLU A 51 -4.94 -13.64 12.33
C GLU A 51 -3.88 -12.81 13.07
N TYR A 52 -2.73 -12.57 12.44
CA TYR A 52 -1.57 -11.90 13.04
C TYR A 52 -1.32 -10.52 12.44
N PHE A 53 -1.63 -10.34 11.16
CA PHE A 53 -1.44 -9.12 10.41
C PHE A 53 -2.77 -8.67 9.84
N THR A 54 -3.04 -7.38 9.95
CA THR A 54 -4.18 -6.77 9.25
C THR A 54 -4.03 -6.87 7.73
N ASP A 55 -5.15 -6.83 7.01
CA ASP A 55 -5.19 -6.74 5.55
C ASP A 55 -5.55 -5.32 5.05
N LYS A 56 -5.89 -4.39 5.97
CA LYS A 56 -6.36 -3.04 5.65
C LYS A 56 -5.36 -1.96 6.08
N THR A 57 -5.22 -0.95 5.23
CA THR A 57 -4.44 0.27 5.48
C THR A 57 -5.38 1.38 5.93
N SER A 58 -5.03 2.15 6.97
CA SER A 58 -5.68 3.45 7.19
C SER A 58 -5.05 4.46 6.25
N TRP A 59 -5.71 4.69 5.12
CA TRP A 59 -5.20 5.59 4.07
C TRP A 59 -4.96 7.02 4.61
N GLN A 60 -5.76 7.49 5.57
CA GLN A 60 -5.54 8.79 6.21
C GLN A 60 -4.24 8.82 7.02
N ALA A 61 -3.96 7.79 7.82
CA ALA A 61 -2.73 7.69 8.60
C ALA A 61 -1.50 7.54 7.71
N MET A 62 -1.63 6.73 6.66
CA MET A 62 -0.61 6.58 5.63
C MET A 62 -0.27 7.92 4.96
N LEU A 63 -1.26 8.75 4.62
CA LEU A 63 -1.01 10.05 3.98
C LEU A 63 -0.51 11.13 4.93
N ARG A 64 -0.86 11.07 6.22
CA ARG A 64 -0.22 11.89 7.25
C ARG A 64 1.23 11.49 7.51
N ASN A 65 1.65 10.36 6.98
CA ASN A 65 2.94 9.75 7.26
C ASN A 65 3.13 9.46 8.75
N ASP A 66 2.06 9.00 9.41
CA ASP A 66 2.11 8.56 10.80
C ASP A 66 3.13 7.39 10.87
N PRO A 67 4.16 7.47 11.74
CA PRO A 67 5.22 6.47 11.75
C PRO A 67 4.70 5.13 12.25
N CYS A 68 4.97 4.06 11.49
CA CYS A 68 4.81 2.69 11.98
C CYS A 68 6.09 2.30 12.73
N SER A 69 5.95 2.09 14.05
CA SER A 69 7.06 1.71 14.93
C SER A 69 7.60 0.31 14.67
N ASP A 70 6.79 -0.57 14.08
CA ASP A 70 7.16 -1.96 13.89
C ASP A 70 8.23 -2.10 12.80
N ALA A 71 9.25 -2.90 13.07
CA ALA A 71 10.26 -3.27 12.09
C ALA A 71 9.69 -4.31 11.11
N LEU A 72 9.87 -4.10 9.81
CA LEU A 72 9.36 -5.01 8.79
C LEU A 72 10.06 -6.37 8.84
N GLU A 73 11.35 -6.39 9.17
CA GLU A 73 12.16 -7.61 9.31
C GLU A 73 11.64 -8.49 10.46
N ASP A 74 11.41 -7.92 11.64
CA ASP A 74 10.84 -8.66 12.78
C ASP A 74 9.47 -9.25 12.44
N ALA A 75 8.62 -8.47 11.78
CA ALA A 75 7.33 -8.93 11.31
C ALA A 75 7.45 -10.06 10.27
N TRP A 76 8.46 -10.01 9.41
CA TRP A 76 8.74 -11.06 8.42
C TRP A 76 9.10 -12.37 9.10
N HIS A 77 10.00 -12.34 10.09
CA HIS A 77 10.37 -13.53 10.86
C HIS A 77 9.18 -14.10 11.62
N ARG A 78 8.42 -13.25 12.31
CA ARG A 78 7.19 -13.66 12.99
C ARG A 78 6.18 -14.30 12.03
N ALA A 79 6.01 -13.73 10.83
CA ALA A 79 5.12 -14.29 9.82
C ALA A 79 5.57 -15.70 9.39
N LEU A 80 6.88 -15.92 9.25
CA LEU A 80 7.43 -17.23 8.90
C LEU A 80 7.24 -18.27 10.01
N GLU A 81 7.32 -17.86 11.27
CA GLU A 81 7.11 -18.75 12.43
C GLU A 81 5.68 -19.30 12.48
N VAL A 82 4.69 -18.41 12.32
CA VAL A 82 3.26 -18.74 12.44
C VAL A 82 2.66 -19.37 11.17
N LEU A 83 3.39 -19.35 10.04
CA LEU A 83 2.94 -19.97 8.80
C LEU A 83 2.78 -21.49 8.96
N PRO A 84 1.74 -22.11 8.36
CA PRO A 84 1.59 -23.56 8.32
C PRO A 84 2.82 -24.25 7.71
N GLN A 85 3.20 -25.41 8.26
CA GLN A 85 4.39 -26.14 7.82
C GLN A 85 4.36 -26.47 6.31
N SER A 86 3.18 -26.76 5.76
CA SER A 86 2.99 -27.01 4.33
C SER A 86 3.35 -25.83 3.44
N LEU A 87 3.28 -24.60 3.96
CA LEU A 87 3.55 -23.37 3.21
C LEU A 87 4.98 -22.85 3.40
N LYS A 88 5.68 -23.25 4.48
CA LYS A 88 7.05 -22.81 4.77
C LYS A 88 8.05 -23.17 3.67
N GLN A 89 7.81 -24.25 2.93
CA GLN A 89 8.65 -24.66 1.79
C GLN A 89 8.70 -23.62 0.65
N TYR A 90 7.75 -22.69 0.61
CA TYR A 90 7.65 -21.63 -0.40
C TYR A 90 8.24 -20.30 0.08
N ALA A 91 8.84 -20.27 1.28
CA ALA A 91 9.45 -19.07 1.82
C ALA A 91 10.72 -18.70 1.06
N VAL A 92 10.96 -17.41 0.93
CA VAL A 92 12.22 -16.88 0.40
C VAL A 92 13.29 -16.89 1.50
N ASP A 93 14.57 -16.90 1.12
CA ASP A 93 15.71 -17.09 2.04
C ASP A 93 15.94 -15.96 3.06
N GLY A 94 15.16 -14.87 2.99
CA GLY A 94 15.20 -13.77 3.95
C GLY A 94 14.41 -12.55 3.50
N PRO A 95 14.23 -11.56 4.39
CA PRO A 95 13.57 -10.32 4.03
C PRO A 95 14.48 -9.47 3.15
N GLU A 96 14.21 -9.47 1.84
CA GLU A 96 14.70 -8.40 0.96
C GLU A 96 13.79 -7.19 1.11
N VAL A 97 14.19 -6.22 1.94
CA VAL A 97 13.39 -5.02 2.22
C VAL A 97 13.51 -4.02 1.08
N TRP A 98 12.37 -3.73 0.46
CA TRP A 98 12.22 -2.70 -0.54
C TRP A 98 11.70 -1.42 0.09
N SER A 99 12.50 -0.36 0.08
CA SER A 99 12.11 0.97 0.54
C SER A 99 11.56 1.82 -0.60
N MET A 100 10.41 2.46 -0.39
CA MET A 100 9.74 3.35 -1.34
C MET A 100 9.75 4.77 -0.81
N ASN A 101 10.33 5.68 -1.60
CA ASN A 101 10.38 7.10 -1.28
C ASN A 101 9.35 7.85 -2.11
N TYR A 102 8.48 8.59 -1.43
CA TYR A 102 7.42 9.37 -2.06
C TYR A 102 7.76 10.86 -2.01
N PRO A 103 7.61 11.61 -3.12
CA PRO A 103 7.84 13.04 -3.11
C PRO A 103 6.66 13.72 -2.41
N ILE A 104 6.86 14.14 -1.16
CA ILE A 104 5.89 14.87 -0.34
C ILE A 104 6.59 16.12 0.17
N ALA A 105 6.19 17.28 -0.36
CA ALA A 105 6.78 18.57 0.00
C ALA A 105 6.29 19.04 1.37
N GLU A 106 5.00 18.84 1.66
CA GLU A 106 4.35 19.28 2.90
C GLU A 106 3.39 18.21 3.41
N GLN A 107 3.37 18.00 4.72
CA GLN A 107 2.42 17.08 5.35
C GLN A 107 1.06 17.75 5.56
N LEU A 108 0.00 17.06 5.17
CA LEU A 108 -1.37 17.50 5.40
C LEU A 108 -1.79 17.16 6.84
N LEU A 109 -1.94 18.18 7.69
CA LEU A 109 -2.47 17.99 9.05
C LEU A 109 -3.92 17.49 9.07
N LYS A 110 -4.71 17.88 8.06
CA LYS A 110 -6.11 17.45 7.90
C LYS A 110 -6.32 16.83 6.52
N ILE A 111 -6.68 15.55 6.51
CA ILE A 111 -6.95 14.81 5.27
C ILE A 111 -8.42 14.97 4.89
N LYS A 112 -8.70 15.80 3.88
CA LYS A 112 -10.04 15.95 3.27
C LYS A 112 -10.07 15.22 1.92
N SER A 113 -11.05 14.34 1.71
CA SER A 113 -11.20 13.66 0.42
C SER A 113 -11.76 14.60 -0.65
N LEU A 114 -11.15 14.58 -1.83
CA LEU A 114 -11.65 15.17 -3.07
C LEU A 114 -12.15 14.04 -3.97
N SER A 115 -13.32 14.22 -4.58
CA SER A 115 -13.92 13.23 -5.46
C SER A 115 -14.86 13.91 -6.45
N PHE A 116 -14.90 13.41 -7.68
CA PHE A 116 -15.94 13.74 -8.64
C PHE A 116 -17.23 13.00 -8.26
N LYS A 117 -18.30 13.74 -8.00
CA LYS A 117 -19.64 13.23 -7.68
C LYS A 117 -20.56 13.30 -8.90
N GLU A 118 -20.42 14.37 -9.69
CA GLU A 118 -21.25 14.63 -10.86
C GLU A 118 -20.40 14.99 -12.08
N LYS A 119 -21.00 14.88 -13.27
CA LYS A 119 -20.33 15.25 -14.51
C LYS A 119 -20.13 16.77 -14.55
N GLY A 120 -18.88 17.19 -14.74
CA GLY A 120 -18.52 18.61 -14.78
C GLY A 120 -17.91 19.11 -13.47
N ASP A 121 -17.80 18.27 -12.44
CA ASP A 121 -17.02 18.61 -11.25
C ASP A 121 -15.57 18.92 -11.61
N THR A 122 -15.04 19.99 -11.04
CA THR A 122 -13.64 20.40 -11.20
C THR A 122 -13.04 20.73 -9.85
N PHE A 123 -11.73 20.53 -9.73
CA PHE A 123 -10.96 21.06 -8.63
C PHE A 123 -9.58 21.45 -9.17
N SER A 124 -8.98 22.45 -8.52
CA SER A 124 -7.60 22.87 -8.76
C SER A 124 -6.91 23.03 -7.42
N GLY A 125 -5.59 23.00 -7.44
CA GLY A 125 -4.77 23.24 -6.26
C GLY A 125 -3.32 22.88 -6.51
N LYS A 126 -2.42 23.39 -5.67
CA LYS A 126 -1.01 23.02 -5.72
C LYS A 126 -0.82 21.55 -5.35
N LEU A 127 -0.10 20.79 -6.18
CA LEU A 127 0.32 19.43 -5.87
C LEU A 127 1.41 19.46 -4.79
N LEU A 128 1.09 18.92 -3.62
CA LEU A 128 2.00 18.81 -2.48
C LEU A 128 2.75 17.47 -2.47
N GLY A 129 2.20 16.44 -3.10
CA GLY A 129 2.86 15.15 -3.21
C GLY A 129 1.98 14.04 -3.77
N ILE A 130 2.56 12.85 -3.88
CA ILE A 130 1.86 11.63 -4.30
C ILE A 130 2.23 10.49 -3.35
N ARG A 131 1.26 9.67 -2.97
CA ARG A 131 1.51 8.42 -2.23
C ARG A 131 0.36 7.46 -2.41
N GLY A 132 0.63 6.20 -2.72
CA GLY A 132 -0.44 5.27 -3.01
C GLY A 132 -1.16 5.64 -4.30
N GLN A 133 -2.49 5.54 -4.24
CA GLN A 133 -3.40 5.94 -5.31
C GLN A 133 -3.81 7.43 -5.22
N TYR A 134 -3.13 8.20 -4.38
CA TYR A 134 -3.58 9.52 -3.97
C TYR A 134 -2.68 10.62 -4.50
N LEU A 135 -3.30 11.64 -5.09
CA LEU A 135 -2.71 12.96 -5.30
C LEU A 135 -3.01 13.82 -4.07
N MET A 136 -1.99 14.43 -3.48
CA MET A 136 -2.13 15.32 -2.33
C MET A 136 -2.08 16.76 -2.83
N LEU A 137 -3.20 17.47 -2.69
CA LEU A 137 -3.35 18.87 -3.07
C LEU A 137 -3.50 19.73 -1.79
N GLU A 138 -3.24 21.03 -1.90
CA GLU A 138 -3.40 21.98 -0.77
C GLU A 138 -4.82 22.00 -0.18
N ASN A 139 -5.84 21.70 -1.00
CA ASN A 139 -7.25 21.72 -0.63
C ASN A 139 -7.81 20.33 -0.28
N GLY A 140 -7.02 19.26 -0.39
CA GLY A 140 -7.42 17.91 -0.06
C GLY A 140 -6.67 16.83 -0.84
N VAL A 141 -7.15 15.60 -0.73
CA VAL A 141 -6.52 14.41 -1.30
C VAL A 141 -7.47 13.75 -2.29
N PHE A 142 -7.00 13.50 -3.51
CA PHE A 142 -7.78 12.87 -4.56
C PHE A 142 -7.34 11.42 -4.80
N ASN A 143 -8.26 10.46 -4.66
CA ASN A 143 -7.99 9.05 -4.97
C ASN A 143 -8.22 8.79 -6.47
N VAL A 144 -7.14 8.70 -7.24
CA VAL A 144 -7.20 8.53 -8.70
C VAL A 144 -7.90 7.21 -9.08
N ARG A 145 -7.63 6.13 -8.34
CA ARG A 145 -8.18 4.79 -8.64
C ARG A 145 -9.70 4.72 -8.45
N ALA A 146 -10.24 5.45 -7.47
CA ALA A 146 -11.67 5.50 -7.23
C ALA A 146 -12.45 6.06 -8.43
N HIS A 147 -11.78 6.83 -9.29
CA HIS A 147 -12.35 7.45 -10.49
C HIS A 147 -11.90 6.77 -11.79
N HIS A 148 -11.46 5.51 -11.74
CA HIS A 148 -11.19 4.75 -12.98
C HIS A 148 -12.40 4.78 -13.92
N GLY A 149 -12.14 4.91 -15.22
CA GLY A 149 -13.19 5.02 -16.26
C GLY A 149 -13.72 6.44 -16.49
N HIS A 150 -13.32 7.44 -15.71
CA HIS A 150 -13.63 8.85 -16.00
C HIS A 150 -12.72 9.38 -17.12
N ARG A 151 -13.27 10.18 -18.03
CA ARG A 151 -12.49 11.05 -18.92
C ARG A 151 -12.36 12.41 -18.26
N VAL A 152 -11.13 12.85 -18.04
CA VAL A 152 -10.80 14.11 -17.37
C VAL A 152 -9.95 14.98 -18.29
N ASP A 153 -10.12 16.29 -18.17
CA ASP A 153 -9.19 17.27 -18.72
C ASP A 153 -8.21 17.65 -17.60
N LEU A 154 -6.91 17.57 -17.89
CA LEU A 154 -5.85 17.90 -16.94
C LEU A 154 -5.03 19.06 -17.49
N GLU A 155 -4.93 20.13 -16.70
CA GLU A 155 -4.09 21.29 -16.98
C GLU A 155 -3.02 21.40 -15.90
N ILE A 156 -1.75 21.52 -16.30
CA ILE A 156 -0.60 21.73 -15.40
C ILE A 156 -0.02 23.09 -15.75
N ARG A 157 0.13 23.97 -14.75
CA ARG A 157 0.65 25.33 -14.88
C ARG A 157 1.91 25.53 -14.06
#